data_AF-A0A6M5WPE3-F1
#
_entry.id   AF-A0A6M5WPE3-F1
#
_cell.length_a   1.000
_cell.length_b   1.000
_cell.length_c   1.000
_cell.angle_alpha   90.00
_cell.angle_beta   90.00
_cell.angle_gamma   90.00
#
_symmetry.space_group_name_H-M   'P 1'
#
loop_
_entity.id
_entity.type
_entity.pdbx_description
1 polymer ?
#
loop_
_entity_poly.entity_id
_entity_poly.type
_entity_poly.pdbx_seq_one_letter_code
_entity_poly.pdbx_strand_id
1 'polypeptide(L)'
;DHEGGNVSAHATHLVGSALSDPYLSFAAGMNGLAGPLHGLANQEVLVWLTKVREQVGDNITEQQMKDFVWNTLKAGQVVPGYGHAVLRKTDPRYTCQRAL
;
A
#
# COMPACT_ATOMS: atom_id res chain seq x y z
N ASP A 1 3.10 -13.70 3.24
CA ASP A 1 3.55 -13.84 1.86
C ASP A 1 2.45 -13.36 0.91
N HIS A 2 2.77 -12.97 -0.32
CA HIS A 2 1.79 -12.52 -1.32
C HIS A 2 2.27 -12.87 -2.75
N GLU A 3 2.45 -14.17 -2.98
CA GLU A 3 2.91 -14.77 -4.24
C GLU A 3 4.34 -14.35 -4.64
N GLY A 4 4.82 -14.87 -5.78
CA GLY A 4 6.16 -14.63 -6.29
C GLY A 4 6.29 -13.49 -7.30
N GLY A 5 5.18 -12.91 -7.77
CA GLY A 5 5.20 -11.90 -8.85
C GLY A 5 5.55 -10.48 -8.38
N ASN A 6 5.48 -10.21 -7.08
CA ASN A 6 5.89 -8.91 -6.53
C ASN A 6 7.41 -8.75 -6.55
N VAL A 7 7.89 -7.51 -6.66
CA VAL A 7 9.31 -7.20 -6.94
C VAL A 7 10.26 -7.80 -5.91
N SER A 8 9.96 -7.71 -4.62
CA SER A 8 10.84 -8.23 -3.56
C SER A 8 10.91 -9.75 -3.55
N ALA A 9 9.78 -10.44 -3.72
CA ALA A 9 9.74 -11.90 -3.80
C ALA A 9 10.47 -12.40 -5.06
N HIS A 10 10.20 -11.78 -6.21
CA HIS A 10 10.85 -12.14 -7.47
C HIS A 10 12.36 -11.87 -7.44
N ALA A 11 12.82 -10.73 -6.92
CA ALA A 11 14.24 -10.43 -6.79
C ALA A 11 14.96 -11.44 -5.87
N THR A 12 14.34 -11.79 -4.74
CA THR A 12 14.85 -12.83 -3.85
C THR A 12 14.98 -14.17 -4.57
N HIS A 13 13.93 -14.57 -5.31
CA HIS A 13 13.93 -15.82 -6.07
C HIS A 13 14.96 -15.83 -7.20
N LEU A 14 15.07 -14.74 -7.96
CA LEU A 14 15.98 -14.59 -9.08
C LEU A 14 17.45 -14.69 -8.63
N VAL A 15 17.84 -13.97 -7.57
CA VAL A 15 19.22 -14.04 -7.06
C VAL A 15 19.52 -15.41 -6.45
N GLY A 16 18.56 -16.00 -5.73
CA GLY A 16 18.69 -17.37 -5.20
C GLY A 16 18.82 -18.43 -6.29
N SER A 17 18.23 -18.23 -7.48
CA SER A 17 18.31 -19.18 -8.60
C SER A 17 19.74 -19.40 -9.12
N ALA A 18 20.64 -18.43 -8.87
CA ALA A 18 22.07 -18.54 -9.18
C ALA A 18 22.88 -19.23 -8.07
N LEU A 19 22.22 -19.91 -7.13
CA LEU A 19 22.82 -20.55 -5.95
C LEU A 19 23.48 -19.55 -4.98
N SER A 20 23.12 -18.27 -5.05
CA SER A 20 23.49 -17.30 -4.03
C SER A 20 22.85 -17.69 -2.70
N ASP A 21 23.57 -17.48 -1.60
CA ASP A 21 23.05 -17.84 -0.28
C ASP A 21 21.82 -16.98 0.11
N PRO A 22 21.05 -17.39 1.13
CA PRO A 22 19.84 -16.69 1.53
C PRO A 22 20.06 -15.23 1.97
N TYR A 23 21.23 -14.87 2.51
CA TYR A 23 21.50 -13.49 2.93
C TYR A 23 21.62 -12.58 1.73
N LEU A 24 22.39 -12.98 0.73
CA LEU A 24 22.54 -12.22 -0.53
C LEU A 24 21.21 -12.11 -1.27
N SER A 25 20.45 -13.21 -1.33
CA SER A 25 19.15 -13.24 -2.00
C SER A 25 18.13 -12.33 -1.32
N PHE A 26 18.06 -12.37 0.00
CA PHE A 26 17.14 -11.51 0.76
C PHE A 26 17.53 -10.03 0.69
N ALA A 27 18.83 -9.71 0.74
CA ALA A 27 19.31 -8.33 0.58
C ALA A 27 18.88 -7.74 -0.77
N ALA A 28 18.96 -8.52 -1.86
CA ALA A 28 18.43 -8.10 -3.16
C ALA A 28 16.91 -7.86 -3.14
N GLY A 29 16.17 -8.75 -2.47
CA GLY A 29 14.74 -8.58 -2.22
C GLY A 29 14.41 -7.27 -1.49
N MET A 30 15.19 -6.91 -0.47
CA MET A 30 15.03 -5.67 0.28
C MET A 30 15.33 -4.42 -0.55
N ASN A 31 16.32 -4.47 -1.45
CA ASN A 31 16.57 -3.37 -2.39
C ASN A 31 15.37 -3.16 -3.32
N GLY A 32 14.73 -4.25 -3.77
CA GLY A 32 13.47 -4.17 -4.53
C GLY A 32 12.31 -3.61 -3.69
N LEU A 33 12.20 -4.04 -2.43
CA LEU A 33 11.17 -3.56 -1.49
C LEU A 33 11.31 -2.06 -1.18
N ALA A 34 12.53 -1.53 -1.15
CA ALA A 34 12.77 -0.11 -0.94
C ALA A 34 12.29 0.79 -2.10
N GLY A 35 11.95 0.21 -3.26
CA GLY A 35 11.42 0.93 -4.42
C GLY A 35 10.08 1.63 -4.12
N PRO A 36 9.88 2.90 -4.55
CA PRO A 36 8.65 3.64 -4.27
C PRO A 36 7.36 2.95 -4.74
N LEU A 37 7.42 2.24 -5.87
CA LEU A 37 6.28 1.53 -6.45
C LEU A 37 5.98 0.18 -5.78
N HIS A 38 6.72 -0.21 -4.73
CA HIS A 38 6.56 -1.48 -4.05
C HIS A 38 6.36 -1.31 -2.53
N GLY A 39 7.25 -0.57 -1.86
CA GLY A 39 7.30 -0.52 -0.39
C GLY A 39 6.61 0.66 0.30
N LEU A 40 6.03 1.63 -0.43
CA LEU A 40 5.61 2.90 0.17
C LEU A 40 4.10 3.06 0.41
N ALA A 41 3.27 2.11 -0.01
CA ALA A 41 1.81 2.25 0.07
C ALA A 41 1.32 2.53 1.51
N ASN A 42 1.96 1.96 2.53
CA ASN A 42 1.61 2.23 3.94
C ASN A 42 1.88 3.70 4.31
N GLN A 43 3.09 4.19 4.03
CA GLN A 43 3.46 5.58 4.32
C GLN A 43 2.59 6.57 3.55
N GLU A 44 2.27 6.30 2.28
CA GLU A 44 1.42 7.16 1.47
C GLU A 44 0.02 7.31 2.04
N VAL A 45 -0.59 6.21 2.53
CA VAL A 45 -1.89 6.24 3.22
C VAL A 45 -1.81 7.10 4.48
N LEU A 46 -0.80 6.89 5.33
CA LEU A 46 -0.67 7.62 6.59
C LEU A 46 -0.45 9.12 6.38
N VAL A 47 0.40 9.48 5.41
CA VAL A 47 0.63 10.88 5.03
C VAL A 47 -0.65 11.52 4.50
N TRP A 48 -1.42 10.80 3.68
CA TRP A 48 -2.69 11.29 3.17
C TRP A 48 -3.71 11.49 4.29
N LEU A 49 -3.88 10.51 5.20
CA LEU A 49 -4.78 10.62 6.34
C LEU A 49 -4.43 11.78 7.27
N THR A 50 -3.12 12.01 7.49
CA THR A 50 -2.65 13.13 8.30
C THR A 50 -3.04 14.47 7.67
N LYS A 51 -2.86 14.62 6.36
CA LYS A 51 -3.28 15.82 5.62
C LYS A 51 -4.80 16.02 5.64
N VAL A 52 -5.58 14.95 5.50
CA VAL A 52 -7.04 15.02 5.62
C VAL A 52 -7.41 15.56 6.98
N ARG A 53 -6.88 14.95 8.05
CA ARG A 53 -7.13 15.36 9.45
C ARG A 53 -6.74 16.82 9.70
N GLU A 54 -5.62 17.28 9.18
CA GLU A 54 -5.18 18.69 9.27
C GLU A 54 -6.15 19.66 8.57
N GLN A 55 -6.73 19.26 7.43
CA GLN A 55 -7.61 20.12 6.64
C GLN A 55 -9.04 20.18 7.19
N VAL A 56 -9.55 19.07 7.73
CA VAL A 56 -10.96 18.93 8.08
C VAL A 56 -11.22 18.81 9.59
N GLY A 57 -10.17 18.61 10.38
CA GLY A 57 -10.24 18.42 11.83
C GLY A 57 -10.74 17.03 12.24
N ASP A 58 -10.88 16.85 13.56
CA ASP A 58 -11.18 15.55 14.18
C ASP A 58 -12.66 15.18 14.17
N ASN A 59 -13.55 16.17 14.01
CA ASN A 59 -15.00 16.01 14.12
C ASN A 59 -15.68 16.11 12.75
N ILE A 60 -15.12 15.45 11.74
CA ILE A 60 -15.67 15.41 10.40
C ILE A 60 -16.93 14.53 10.34
N THR A 61 -17.98 15.04 9.70
CA THR A 61 -19.20 14.25 9.42
C THR A 61 -19.01 13.35 8.21
N GLU A 62 -19.80 12.27 8.12
CA GLU A 62 -19.78 11.37 6.96
C GLU A 62 -20.02 12.13 5.63
N GLN A 63 -20.93 13.11 5.63
CA GLN A 63 -21.22 13.92 4.44
C GLN A 63 -20.00 14.75 4.01
N GLN A 64 -19.33 15.41 4.95
CA GLN A 64 -18.10 16.17 4.65
C GLN A 64 -16.98 15.26 4.13
N MET A 65 -16.83 14.05 4.69
CA MET A 65 -15.84 13.08 4.21
C MET A 65 -16.17 12.61 2.79
N LYS A 66 -17.45 12.34 2.53
CA LYS A 66 -17.93 11.98 1.19
C LYS A 66 -17.66 13.08 0.17
N ASP A 67 -17.90 14.34 0.53
CA ASP A 67 -17.62 15.49 -0.34
C ASP A 67 -16.12 15.67 -0.58
N PHE A 68 -15.29 15.48 0.46
CA PHE A 68 -13.82 15.50 0.34
C PHE A 68 -13.30 14.44 -0.63
N VAL A 69 -13.78 13.19 -0.49
CA VAL A 69 -13.42 12.09 -1.39
C VAL A 69 -13.88 12.39 -2.81
N TRP A 70 -15.11 12.90 -2.99
CA TRP A 70 -15.60 13.27 -4.31
C TRP A 70 -14.77 14.35 -4.99
N ASN A 71 -14.37 15.39 -4.23
CA ASN A 71 -13.53 16.46 -4.74
C ASN A 71 -12.14 15.94 -5.13
N THR A 72 -11.56 15.05 -4.32
CA THR A 72 -10.28 14.38 -4.62
C THR A 72 -10.34 13.63 -5.95
N LEU A 73 -11.39 12.81 -6.15
CA LEU A 73 -11.58 12.02 -7.37
C LEU A 73 -11.84 12.91 -8.60
N LYS A 74 -12.66 13.96 -8.46
CA LYS A 74 -12.95 14.92 -9.55
C LYS A 74 -11.74 15.75 -9.96
N ALA A 75 -10.79 15.95 -9.04
CA ALA A 75 -9.51 16.59 -9.32
C ALA A 75 -8.51 15.66 -10.04
N GLY A 76 -8.91 14.42 -10.37
CA GLY A 76 -8.05 13.43 -11.03
C GLY A 76 -7.07 12.73 -10.07
N GLN A 77 -7.23 12.91 -8.76
CA GLN A 77 -6.43 12.22 -7.75
C GLN A 77 -7.09 10.88 -7.36
N VAL A 78 -6.33 10.03 -6.68
CA VAL A 78 -6.81 8.75 -6.14
C VAL A 78 -6.89 8.79 -4.62
N VAL A 79 -7.66 7.88 -4.03
CA VAL A 79 -7.65 7.64 -2.58
C VAL A 79 -6.65 6.53 -2.28
N PRO A 80 -5.51 6.81 -1.61
CA PRO A 80 -4.50 5.80 -1.32
C PRO A 80 -5.08 4.62 -0.53
N GLY A 81 -4.64 3.40 -0.86
CA GLY A 81 -5.12 2.17 -0.20
C GLY A 81 -6.49 1.67 -0.69
N TYR A 82 -7.17 2.38 -1.59
CA TYR A 82 -8.43 1.96 -2.19
C TYR A 82 -8.29 1.67 -3.69
N GLY A 83 -9.03 0.65 -4.14
CA GLY A 83 -8.99 0.14 -5.52
C GLY A 83 -8.12 -1.10 -5.65
N HIS A 84 -8.61 -2.11 -6.37
CA HIS A 84 -7.86 -3.33 -6.64
C HIS A 84 -8.32 -3.95 -7.96
N ALA A 85 -7.39 -4.28 -8.85
CA ALA A 85 -7.71 -4.84 -10.16
C ALA A 85 -8.14 -6.34 -10.12
N VAL A 86 -8.06 -7.01 -8.97
CA VAL A 86 -8.16 -8.48 -8.87
C VAL A 86 -9.12 -8.88 -7.75
N LEU A 87 -8.89 -8.39 -6.52
CA LEU A 87 -9.78 -8.67 -5.41
C LEU A 87 -11.15 -8.01 -5.63
N ARG A 88 -12.22 -8.79 -5.49
CA ARG A 88 -13.62 -8.34 -5.66
C ARG A 88 -14.28 -7.90 -4.36
N LYS A 89 -13.57 -8.02 -3.25
CA LYS A 89 -14.03 -7.73 -1.88
C LYS A 89 -12.87 -7.11 -1.10
N THR A 90 -13.18 -6.53 0.06
CA THR A 90 -12.18 -5.99 0.98
C THR A 90 -11.10 -7.03 1.29
N ASP A 91 -9.84 -6.61 1.27
CA ASP A 91 -8.72 -7.46 1.62
C ASP A 91 -8.89 -8.02 3.06
N PRO A 92 -8.83 -9.35 3.27
CA PRO A 92 -8.92 -9.92 4.61
C PRO A 92 -7.84 -9.40 5.55
N ARG A 93 -6.65 -9.02 5.05
CA ARG A 93 -5.57 -8.41 5.84
C ARG A 93 -5.98 -7.06 6.44
N TYR A 94 -6.79 -6.27 5.73
CA TYR A 94 -7.39 -5.06 6.28
C TYR A 94 -8.43 -5.40 7.34
N THR A 95 -9.28 -6.38 7.05
CA THR A 95 -10.38 -6.79 7.96
C THR A 95 -9.84 -7.26 9.31
N CYS A 96 -8.74 -8.01 9.33
CA CYS A 96 -8.08 -8.43 10.55
C CYS A 96 -7.53 -7.23 11.34
N GLN A 97 -6.85 -6.28 10.70
CA GLN A 97 -6.30 -5.10 11.38
C GLN A 97 -7.40 -4.19 11.97
N ARG A 98 -8.55 -4.08 11.30
CA ARG A 98 -9.70 -3.31 11.82
C ARG A 98 -10.36 -3.96 13.04
N ALA A 99 -10.21 -5.28 13.19
CA ALA A 99 -10.81 -6.03 14.30
C ALA A 99 -9.91 -6.12 15.54
N LEU A 100 -8.67 -5.65 15.43
CA LEU A 100 -7.75 -5.48 16.57
C LEU A 100 -8.13 -4.23 17.37
#